data_AF-A0A1B5Z7W4-F1
#
_entry.id   AF-A0A1B5Z7W4-F1
#
_cell.length_a   1.000
_cell.length_b   1.000
_cell.length_c   1.000
_cell.angle_alpha   90.00
_cell.angle_beta   90.00
_cell.angle_gamma   90.00
#
_symmetry.space_group_name_H-M   'P 1'
#
loop_
_entity.id
_entity.type
_entity.pdbx_description
1 polymer ?
#
loop_
_entity_poly.entity_id
_entity_poly.type
_entity_poly.pdbx_seq_one_letter_code
_entity_poly.pdbx_strand_id
1 'polypeptide(L)'
;IFAEEMSTIAAKLRKSKAAKEKRQAAALGASSVAAPSPGGDHVDNTRASTVVVDLDDAAVHGEDQSRPAKVSRVDITNTSATGRATPSSPRFVLPPAIGSPDLVRKSPVALSDAEQAIMNDMGPEALKNELADAMVAAFKLMEISSFLNGRECKYLEERDTAKEEAALLRQSLEQARVNHAAYKDRYKLQAGLVTQLTEKEKEAARLVEEKAELEGRLKELSTERDTLAGKVKDLESRPCSSGTAPDAEELVIDPNGEYKGFTRAALVSRIFELEGKELDVANSSFDNAVAQIMVLNPGVDLVVEGASELKEVLDGVIVSPSPDEEDQF
;
A
#
# COMPACT_ATOMS: atom_id res chain seq x y z
N ILE A 1 -29.29 -4.06 68.01
CA ILE A 1 -29.19 -3.88 66.53
C ILE A 1 -29.03 -2.41 66.28
N PHE A 2 -27.97 -1.83 66.84
CA PHE A 2 -27.51 -0.49 66.53
C PHE A 2 -26.02 -0.36 67.03
N ALA A 3 -25.08 -1.27 66.66
CA ALA A 3 -23.65 -1.18 67.04
C ALA A 3 -22.59 -1.27 65.89
N GLU A 4 -23.00 -1.42 64.64
CA GLU A 4 -22.18 -1.58 63.42
C GLU A 4 -22.22 -0.44 62.37
N GLU A 5 -23.31 0.32 62.17
CA GLU A 5 -23.44 1.27 61.05
C GLU A 5 -22.67 2.59 61.22
N MET A 6 -22.61 3.29 62.36
CA MET A 6 -21.71 4.47 62.45
C MET A 6 -20.23 4.07 62.62
N SER A 7 -19.94 2.93 63.22
CA SER A 7 -18.68 2.20 63.03
C SER A 7 -18.37 2.02 61.53
N THR A 8 -19.37 1.62 60.74
CA THR A 8 -19.27 1.52 59.28
C THR A 8 -19.18 2.89 58.59
N ILE A 9 -19.83 3.97 59.06
CA ILE A 9 -19.72 5.34 58.52
C ILE A 9 -18.33 5.91 58.79
N ALA A 10 -17.80 5.74 60.00
CA ALA A 10 -16.45 6.12 60.38
C ALA A 10 -15.38 5.29 59.62
N ALA A 11 -15.70 4.06 59.20
CA ALA A 11 -14.87 3.26 58.29
C ALA A 11 -15.01 3.71 56.82
N LYS A 12 -16.23 4.00 56.34
CA LYS A 12 -16.55 4.56 55.01
C LYS A 12 -15.79 5.89 54.82
N LEU A 13 -15.77 6.78 55.82
CA LEU A 13 -15.06 8.07 55.82
C LEU A 13 -13.53 7.92 55.73
N ARG A 14 -12.94 7.00 56.53
CA ARG A 14 -11.49 6.71 56.47
C ARG A 14 -11.07 6.14 55.10
N LYS A 15 -11.87 5.23 54.52
CA LYS A 15 -11.64 4.68 53.16
C LYS A 15 -11.73 5.75 52.06
N SER A 16 -12.71 6.66 52.17
CA SER A 16 -12.89 7.78 51.23
C SER A 16 -11.66 8.72 51.18
N LYS A 17 -11.10 9.07 52.35
CA LYS A 17 -9.92 9.95 52.46
C LYS A 17 -8.70 9.37 51.72
N ALA A 18 -8.38 8.09 51.93
CA ALA A 18 -7.25 7.43 51.28
C ALA A 18 -7.41 7.28 49.75
N ALA A 19 -8.65 7.08 49.26
CA ALA A 19 -8.92 6.96 47.82
C ALA A 19 -8.75 8.28 47.06
N LYS A 20 -8.97 9.43 47.73
CA LYS A 20 -8.79 10.77 47.16
C LYS A 20 -7.31 11.11 46.96
N GLU A 21 -6.49 10.81 47.96
CA GLU A 21 -5.04 11.08 47.99
C GLU A 21 -4.30 10.31 46.88
N LYS A 22 -4.58 9.01 46.72
CA LYS A 22 -3.96 8.16 45.69
C LYS A 22 -4.25 8.60 44.25
N ARG A 23 -5.31 9.40 44.00
CA ARG A 23 -5.64 9.93 42.66
C ARG A 23 -4.93 11.25 42.33
N GLN A 24 -4.48 12.01 43.33
CA GLN A 24 -3.76 13.28 43.08
C GLN A 24 -2.28 13.05 42.76
N ALA A 25 -1.68 11.97 43.28
CA ALA A 25 -0.29 11.60 42.99
C ALA A 25 -0.03 11.14 41.53
N ALA A 26 -1.07 10.82 40.76
CA ALA A 26 -0.96 10.25 39.41
C ALA A 26 -1.11 11.28 38.26
N ALA A 27 -1.34 12.56 38.57
CA ALA A 27 -1.71 13.58 37.58
C ALA A 27 -0.56 14.51 37.12
N LEU A 28 0.67 14.28 37.58
CA LEU A 28 1.86 15.09 37.26
C LEU A 28 2.83 14.27 36.39
N GLY A 29 2.53 14.15 35.10
CA GLY A 29 3.12 13.13 34.20
C GLY A 29 3.38 13.56 32.75
N ALA A 30 4.07 14.70 32.55
CA ALA A 30 4.62 15.18 31.27
C ALA A 30 3.63 15.63 30.16
N SER A 31 4.17 16.26 29.11
CA SER A 31 3.42 17.01 28.07
C SER A 31 4.29 17.27 26.82
N SER A 32 3.64 17.50 25.66
CA SER A 32 4.19 18.18 24.45
C SER A 32 5.20 17.38 23.58
N VAL A 33 5.47 17.64 22.28
CA VAL A 33 4.90 18.63 21.32
C VAL A 33 5.14 18.28 19.82
N ALA A 34 4.25 18.79 18.93
CA ALA A 34 4.40 19.17 17.50
C ALA A 34 4.76 18.17 16.35
N ALA A 35 4.48 18.64 15.12
CA ALA A 35 4.78 18.06 13.78
C ALA A 35 5.69 19.04 12.96
N PRO A 36 5.98 18.88 11.64
CA PRO A 36 5.02 19.14 10.53
C PRO A 36 5.24 18.35 9.19
N SER A 37 4.42 18.64 8.16
CA SER A 37 4.49 18.13 6.75
C SER A 37 5.35 19.02 5.81
N PRO A 38 5.70 18.61 4.56
CA PRO A 38 4.82 18.48 3.35
C PRO A 38 5.05 17.15 2.56
N GLY A 39 4.54 16.87 1.34
CA GLY A 39 3.59 17.55 0.42
C GLY A 39 4.07 17.59 -1.06
N GLY A 40 3.21 17.28 -2.06
CA GLY A 40 3.49 17.30 -3.52
C GLY A 40 2.45 16.57 -4.39
N ASP A 41 2.39 16.83 -5.71
CA ASP A 41 1.22 16.55 -6.59
C ASP A 41 1.40 15.50 -7.73
N HIS A 42 0.25 15.09 -8.31
CA HIS A 42 -0.08 15.03 -9.77
C HIS A 42 -0.47 13.66 -10.43
N VAL A 43 -1.66 13.65 -11.09
CA VAL A 43 -2.26 12.81 -12.21
C VAL A 43 -1.94 11.29 -12.38
N ASP A 44 -2.77 10.41 -12.94
CA ASP A 44 -4.20 10.23 -13.32
C ASP A 44 -4.31 8.90 -14.16
N ASN A 45 -5.52 8.32 -14.28
CA ASN A 45 -6.04 7.44 -15.35
C ASN A 45 -5.52 6.00 -15.66
N THR A 46 -6.38 4.99 -15.36
CA THR A 46 -6.89 3.84 -16.22
C THR A 46 -5.97 2.84 -16.97
N ARG A 47 -6.41 1.64 -17.43
CA ARG A 47 -7.44 0.62 -17.06
C ARG A 47 -7.45 -0.53 -18.12
N ALA A 48 -7.57 -1.82 -17.71
CA ALA A 48 -8.03 -3.01 -18.51
C ALA A 48 -7.18 -3.51 -19.72
N SER A 49 -7.30 -4.78 -20.22
CA SER A 49 -7.74 -6.05 -19.59
C SER A 49 -7.49 -7.32 -20.48
N THR A 50 -7.38 -8.49 -19.82
CA THR A 50 -7.71 -9.89 -20.24
C THR A 50 -6.91 -10.65 -21.32
N VAL A 51 -5.90 -11.40 -20.87
CA VAL A 51 -5.37 -12.65 -21.46
C VAL A 51 -4.94 -12.63 -22.95
N VAL A 52 -3.62 -12.51 -23.16
CA VAL A 52 -2.81 -13.18 -24.28
C VAL A 52 -0.71 -15.31 -23.81
N VAL A 53 -0.87 -16.62 -23.37
CA VAL A 53 -0.18 -17.89 -23.74
C VAL A 53 1.26 -17.78 -24.28
N ASP A 54 2.21 -18.15 -23.42
CA ASP A 54 3.48 -18.72 -23.87
C ASP A 54 3.22 -19.98 -24.71
N LEU A 55 3.89 -20.07 -25.85
CA LEU A 55 4.47 -21.35 -26.29
C LEU A 55 5.97 -21.25 -25.98
N ASP A 56 6.49 -22.24 -25.27
CA ASP A 56 7.85 -22.23 -24.76
C ASP A 56 8.94 -22.34 -25.83
N ASP A 57 10.14 -21.93 -25.44
CA ASP A 57 11.37 -22.04 -26.23
C ASP A 57 11.80 -23.51 -26.36
N ALA A 58 12.33 -23.87 -27.54
CA ALA A 58 12.85 -25.18 -27.87
C ALA A 58 14.24 -25.08 -28.55
N ALA A 59 15.05 -24.11 -28.14
CA ALA A 59 16.45 -23.96 -28.53
C ALA A 59 17.32 -25.15 -28.07
N VAL A 60 17.35 -26.23 -28.86
CA VAL A 60 18.30 -27.33 -28.68
C VAL A 60 19.69 -26.87 -29.09
N HIS A 61 20.63 -26.95 -28.15
CA HIS A 61 22.04 -26.61 -28.31
C HIS A 61 22.73 -27.45 -29.40
N GLY A 62 23.59 -26.84 -30.20
CA GLY A 62 24.50 -27.53 -31.13
C GLY A 62 25.83 -26.79 -31.20
N GLU A 63 26.88 -27.35 -30.58
CA GLU A 63 28.20 -26.72 -30.49
C GLU A 63 29.18 -27.20 -31.57
N ASP A 64 30.07 -26.28 -31.96
CA ASP A 64 31.42 -26.44 -32.50
C ASP A 64 31.74 -27.66 -33.40
N GLN A 65 31.80 -27.37 -34.70
CA GLN A 65 32.87 -27.93 -35.55
C GLN A 65 34.10 -26.99 -35.55
N SER A 66 35.29 -27.58 -35.42
CA SER A 66 36.55 -26.86 -35.25
C SER A 66 36.96 -25.98 -36.44
N ARG A 67 37.58 -24.83 -36.14
CA ARG A 67 38.05 -23.85 -37.14
C ARG A 67 39.22 -24.37 -37.99
N PRO A 68 39.28 -24.04 -39.30
CA PRO A 68 40.45 -24.30 -40.14
C PRO A 68 41.60 -23.31 -39.88
N ALA A 69 42.84 -23.72 -40.23
CA ALA A 69 44.04 -22.91 -40.04
C ALA A 69 44.48 -22.17 -41.33
N LYS A 70 44.61 -20.84 -41.19
CA LYS A 70 45.42 -19.87 -41.97
C LYS A 70 46.08 -20.32 -43.29
N VAL A 71 45.76 -19.59 -44.36
CA VAL A 71 46.75 -19.10 -45.35
C VAL A 71 46.60 -17.57 -45.45
N SER A 72 47.65 -16.88 -45.89
CA SER A 72 47.82 -15.43 -45.74
C SER A 72 46.87 -14.57 -46.58
N ARG A 73 46.24 -13.59 -45.93
CA ARG A 73 45.74 -12.36 -46.55
C ARG A 73 46.93 -11.56 -47.08
N VAL A 74 46.93 -11.25 -48.38
CA VAL A 74 47.74 -10.18 -48.97
C VAL A 74 46.79 -9.00 -49.17
N ASP A 75 47.16 -7.82 -48.66
CA ASP A 75 46.28 -6.65 -48.74
C ASP A 75 46.23 -6.08 -50.17
N ILE A 76 45.03 -6.09 -50.75
CA ILE A 76 44.72 -5.35 -51.97
C ILE A 76 44.64 -3.87 -51.60
N THR A 77 45.74 -3.16 -51.80
CA THR A 77 45.80 -1.70 -51.64
C THR A 77 44.94 -1.04 -52.72
N ASN A 78 44.03 -0.15 -52.31
CA ASN A 78 43.17 0.60 -53.21
C ASN A 78 43.98 1.63 -54.01
N THR A 79 44.58 1.23 -55.14
CA THR A 79 45.21 2.16 -56.09
C THR A 79 44.14 2.82 -56.95
N SER A 80 43.70 4.01 -56.54
CA SER A 80 42.94 4.91 -57.42
C SER A 80 43.76 5.22 -58.67
N ALA A 81 43.16 5.05 -59.84
CA ALA A 81 43.83 5.22 -61.14
C ALA A 81 42.95 6.03 -62.11
N THR A 82 42.67 7.28 -61.75
CA THR A 82 42.16 8.30 -62.69
C THR A 82 43.14 8.42 -63.87
N GLY A 83 42.82 7.78 -65.00
CA GLY A 83 43.79 7.58 -66.09
C GLY A 83 43.14 7.56 -67.47
N ARG A 84 42.83 8.74 -68.02
CA ARG A 84 42.33 8.92 -69.39
C ARG A 84 43.44 8.65 -70.41
N ALA A 85 43.68 7.38 -70.73
CA ALA A 85 44.68 6.95 -71.71
C ALA A 85 44.06 6.79 -73.11
N THR A 86 44.36 7.70 -74.03
CA THR A 86 43.92 7.63 -75.43
C THR A 86 44.68 6.53 -76.19
N PRO A 87 44.02 5.51 -76.76
CA PRO A 87 44.69 4.53 -77.61
C PRO A 87 44.87 5.11 -79.01
N SER A 88 46.12 5.37 -79.41
CA SER A 88 46.48 5.41 -80.83
C SER A 88 46.80 3.99 -81.30
N SER A 89 46.38 3.71 -82.54
CA SER A 89 46.25 2.41 -83.22
C SER A 89 45.13 1.47 -82.69
N PRO A 90 44.41 0.77 -83.60
CA PRO A 90 43.38 -0.21 -83.23
C PRO A 90 44.05 -1.52 -82.81
N ARG A 91 44.24 -1.70 -81.51
CA ARG A 91 44.78 -2.94 -80.94
C ARG A 91 43.65 -3.94 -80.73
N PHE A 92 43.85 -5.18 -81.15
CA PHE A 92 42.90 -6.26 -80.89
C PHE A 92 42.82 -6.53 -79.39
N VAL A 93 41.64 -6.36 -78.80
CA VAL A 93 41.39 -6.61 -77.37
C VAL A 93 40.67 -7.94 -77.25
N LEU A 94 41.35 -8.94 -76.70
CA LEU A 94 40.70 -10.20 -76.32
C LEU A 94 39.67 -9.96 -75.21
N PRO A 95 38.49 -10.62 -75.26
CA PRO A 95 37.55 -10.57 -74.15
C PRO A 95 38.20 -11.04 -72.83
N PRO A 96 37.83 -10.47 -71.67
CA PRO A 96 38.29 -10.97 -70.38
C PRO A 96 37.96 -12.45 -70.21
N ALA A 97 38.88 -13.22 -69.63
CA ALA A 97 38.68 -14.63 -69.31
C ALA A 97 38.57 -14.83 -67.79
N ILE A 98 37.65 -15.70 -67.38
CA ILE A 98 37.46 -16.07 -65.96
C ILE A 98 38.75 -16.65 -65.38
N GLY A 99 39.06 -16.29 -64.13
CA GLY A 99 40.12 -16.92 -63.33
C GLY A 99 41.41 -16.11 -63.22
N SER A 100 41.67 -15.14 -64.11
CA SER A 100 42.72 -14.13 -63.91
C SER A 100 42.53 -12.92 -64.83
N PRO A 101 42.31 -11.69 -64.31
CA PRO A 101 42.33 -10.47 -65.14
C PRO A 101 43.73 -10.23 -65.76
N ASP A 102 44.75 -10.84 -65.17
CA ASP A 102 46.15 -10.80 -65.60
C ASP A 102 46.54 -11.94 -66.57
N LEU A 103 45.67 -12.91 -66.89
CA LEU A 103 46.06 -14.02 -67.78
C LEU A 103 46.47 -13.53 -69.18
N VAL A 104 45.81 -12.46 -69.64
CA VAL A 104 46.18 -11.70 -70.84
C VAL A 104 46.82 -10.38 -70.42
N ARG A 105 48.01 -10.44 -69.79
CA ARG A 105 48.77 -9.24 -69.41
C ARG A 105 49.02 -8.34 -70.63
N LYS A 106 49.22 -7.04 -70.37
CA LYS A 106 49.60 -6.01 -71.37
C LYS A 106 51.04 -6.18 -71.92
N SER A 107 51.56 -7.40 -71.93
CA SER A 107 52.83 -7.76 -72.56
C SER A 107 52.68 -7.66 -74.09
N PRO A 108 53.64 -7.06 -74.82
CA PRO A 108 53.64 -7.18 -76.27
C PRO A 108 53.87 -8.64 -76.66
N VAL A 109 53.07 -9.15 -77.60
CA VAL A 109 53.35 -10.45 -78.24
C VAL A 109 54.59 -10.25 -79.11
N ALA A 110 55.68 -10.92 -78.75
CA ALA A 110 56.93 -10.94 -79.47
C ALA A 110 57.28 -12.39 -79.82
N LEU A 111 57.63 -12.65 -81.07
CA LEU A 111 58.17 -13.92 -81.51
C LEU A 111 59.64 -14.01 -81.06
N SER A 112 60.09 -15.19 -80.65
CA SER A 112 61.51 -15.47 -80.44
C SER A 112 62.24 -15.69 -81.76
N ASP A 113 63.57 -15.49 -81.76
CA ASP A 113 64.43 -15.75 -82.93
C ASP A 113 64.28 -17.20 -83.46
N ALA A 114 63.99 -18.15 -82.57
CA ALA A 114 63.76 -19.55 -82.92
C ALA A 114 62.42 -19.77 -83.65
N GLU A 115 61.32 -19.18 -83.15
CA GLU A 115 60.02 -19.21 -83.83
C GLU A 115 60.09 -18.50 -85.18
N GLN A 116 60.79 -17.36 -85.24
CA GLN A 116 60.99 -16.63 -86.49
C GLN A 116 61.84 -17.42 -87.50
N ALA A 117 62.87 -18.16 -87.06
CA ALA A 117 63.62 -19.06 -87.93
C ALA A 117 62.73 -20.18 -88.49
N ILE A 118 61.89 -20.81 -87.67
CA ILE A 118 60.94 -21.86 -88.08
C ILE A 118 59.90 -21.31 -89.08
N MET A 119 59.35 -20.12 -88.82
CA MET A 119 58.39 -19.48 -89.74
C MET A 119 59.00 -19.09 -91.09
N ASN A 120 60.31 -18.84 -91.16
CA ASN A 120 61.01 -18.54 -92.41
C ASN A 120 61.40 -19.79 -93.21
N ASP A 121 61.54 -20.95 -92.56
CA ASP A 121 61.78 -22.25 -93.22
C ASP A 121 60.49 -22.87 -93.76
N MET A 122 59.33 -22.53 -93.17
CA MET A 122 58.01 -22.93 -93.67
C MET A 122 57.68 -22.30 -95.04
N GLY A 123 57.36 -23.15 -96.02
CA GLY A 123 56.83 -22.72 -97.31
C GLY A 123 55.48 -21.98 -97.18
N PRO A 124 55.13 -21.09 -98.13
CA PRO A 124 54.02 -20.15 -97.98
C PRO A 124 52.65 -20.82 -97.80
N GLU A 125 52.44 -22.03 -98.33
CA GLU A 125 51.18 -22.75 -98.18
C GLU A 125 51.08 -23.48 -96.84
N ALA A 126 52.22 -23.85 -96.23
CA ALA A 126 52.24 -24.33 -94.84
C ALA A 126 51.94 -23.18 -93.87
N LEU A 127 52.54 -22.01 -94.09
CA LEU A 127 52.30 -20.80 -93.30
C LEU A 127 50.82 -20.36 -93.34
N LYS A 128 50.14 -20.51 -94.48
CA LYS A 128 48.69 -20.26 -94.62
C LYS A 128 47.85 -21.24 -93.81
N ASN A 129 48.20 -22.53 -93.81
CA ASN A 129 47.47 -23.55 -93.08
C ASN A 129 47.63 -23.37 -91.57
N GLU A 130 48.86 -23.17 -91.08
CA GLU A 130 49.15 -22.89 -89.67
C GLU A 130 48.41 -21.63 -89.18
N LEU A 131 48.37 -20.56 -90.00
CA LEU A 131 47.59 -19.36 -89.71
C LEU A 131 46.07 -19.64 -89.64
N ALA A 132 45.55 -20.50 -90.52
CA ALA A 132 44.14 -20.86 -90.52
C ALA A 132 43.77 -21.70 -89.27
N ASP A 133 44.58 -22.68 -88.91
CA ASP A 133 44.39 -23.51 -87.72
C ASP A 133 44.53 -22.69 -86.43
N ALA A 134 45.51 -21.78 -86.36
CA ALA A 134 45.66 -20.82 -85.27
C ALA A 134 44.46 -19.85 -85.16
N MET A 135 43.91 -19.39 -86.28
CA MET A 135 42.67 -18.60 -86.29
C MET A 135 41.47 -19.40 -85.78
N VAL A 136 41.31 -20.66 -86.20
CA VAL A 136 40.24 -21.55 -85.70
C VAL A 136 40.38 -21.79 -84.19
N ALA A 137 41.60 -22.02 -83.70
CA ALA A 137 41.89 -22.15 -82.27
C ALA A 137 41.55 -20.86 -81.48
N ALA A 138 41.90 -19.69 -82.03
CA ALA A 138 41.57 -18.40 -81.42
C ALA A 138 40.05 -18.13 -81.37
N PHE A 139 39.31 -18.47 -82.43
CA PHE A 139 37.84 -18.41 -82.41
C PHE A 139 37.24 -19.37 -81.38
N LYS A 140 37.76 -20.60 -81.26
CA LYS A 140 37.27 -21.57 -80.28
C LYS A 140 37.54 -21.13 -78.84
N LEU A 141 38.70 -20.52 -78.58
CA LEU A 141 38.99 -19.90 -77.28
C LEU A 141 38.03 -18.76 -76.98
N MET A 142 37.75 -17.87 -77.95
CA MET A 142 36.81 -16.76 -77.77
C MET A 142 35.36 -17.22 -77.53
N GLU A 143 34.92 -18.29 -78.21
CA GLU A 143 33.61 -18.92 -77.98
C GLU A 143 33.51 -19.47 -76.55
N ILE A 144 34.52 -20.21 -76.08
CA ILE A 144 34.57 -20.77 -74.72
C ILE A 144 34.58 -19.65 -73.68
N SER A 145 35.41 -18.62 -73.84
CA SER A 145 35.43 -17.45 -72.93
C SER A 145 34.08 -16.74 -72.89
N SER A 146 33.43 -16.53 -74.04
CA SER A 146 32.12 -15.88 -74.12
C SER A 146 31.03 -16.70 -73.42
N PHE A 147 31.03 -18.02 -73.60
CA PHE A 147 30.10 -18.95 -72.94
C PHE A 147 30.31 -19.02 -71.42
N LEU A 148 31.57 -18.99 -70.96
CA LEU A 148 31.90 -18.96 -69.53
C LEU A 148 31.47 -17.62 -68.90
N ASN A 149 31.82 -16.48 -69.50
CA ASN A 149 31.42 -15.16 -69.02
C ASN A 149 29.89 -15.02 -68.94
N GLY A 150 29.16 -15.48 -69.97
CA GLY A 150 27.70 -15.50 -69.99
C GLY A 150 27.05 -16.43 -68.95
N ARG A 151 27.81 -17.35 -68.34
CA ARG A 151 27.39 -18.14 -67.18
C ARG A 151 27.71 -17.42 -65.86
N GLU A 152 28.87 -16.78 -65.75
CA GLU A 152 29.23 -15.99 -64.56
C GLU A 152 28.25 -14.83 -64.34
N CYS A 153 27.88 -14.08 -65.38
CA CYS A 153 26.87 -13.01 -65.27
C CYS A 153 25.57 -13.50 -64.62
N LYS A 154 25.06 -14.68 -65.00
CA LYS A 154 23.85 -15.27 -64.42
C LYS A 154 24.03 -15.59 -62.94
N TYR A 155 25.15 -16.19 -62.55
CA TYR A 155 25.43 -16.44 -61.13
C TYR A 155 25.61 -15.15 -60.31
N LEU A 156 26.06 -14.05 -60.92
CA LEU A 156 26.12 -12.74 -60.26
C LEU A 156 24.72 -12.14 -60.08
N GLU A 157 23.87 -12.21 -61.12
CA GLU A 157 22.46 -11.79 -61.10
C GLU A 157 21.62 -12.59 -60.10
N GLU A 158 21.71 -13.92 -60.12
CA GLU A 158 21.06 -14.84 -59.16
C GLU A 158 21.52 -14.54 -57.71
N ARG A 159 22.84 -14.38 -57.50
CA ARG A 159 23.42 -14.04 -56.19
C ARG A 159 22.90 -12.71 -55.66
N ASP A 160 22.81 -11.69 -56.51
CA ASP A 160 22.41 -10.35 -56.06
C ASP A 160 20.89 -10.25 -55.84
N THR A 161 20.10 -10.95 -56.66
CA THR A 161 18.67 -11.17 -56.41
C THR A 161 18.44 -11.85 -55.05
N ALA A 162 19.18 -12.94 -54.77
CA ALA A 162 19.09 -13.66 -53.49
C ALA A 162 19.56 -12.82 -52.28
N LYS A 163 20.43 -11.81 -52.47
CA LYS A 163 20.77 -10.85 -51.40
C LYS A 163 19.62 -9.88 -51.12
N GLU A 164 18.93 -9.41 -52.14
CA GLU A 164 17.77 -8.50 -51.99
C GLU A 164 16.61 -9.23 -51.30
N GLU A 165 16.29 -10.46 -51.73
CA GLU A 165 15.32 -11.33 -51.04
C GLU A 165 15.73 -11.58 -49.58
N ALA A 166 17.00 -11.91 -49.32
CA ALA A 166 17.50 -12.11 -47.95
C ALA A 166 17.50 -10.83 -47.10
N ALA A 167 17.54 -9.64 -47.70
CA ALA A 167 17.38 -8.37 -46.98
C ALA A 167 15.91 -8.12 -46.61
N LEU A 168 14.98 -8.33 -47.56
CA LEU A 168 13.54 -8.22 -47.33
C LEU A 168 13.06 -9.22 -46.27
N LEU A 169 13.51 -10.47 -46.33
CA LEU A 169 13.19 -11.50 -45.34
C LEU A 169 13.73 -11.14 -43.95
N ARG A 170 14.93 -10.56 -43.83
CA ARG A 170 15.45 -10.07 -42.54
C ARG A 170 14.63 -8.91 -41.98
N GLN A 171 14.20 -7.98 -42.83
CA GLN A 171 13.32 -6.88 -42.40
C GLN A 171 11.96 -7.40 -41.91
N SER A 172 11.36 -8.33 -42.65
CA SER A 172 10.09 -8.97 -42.27
C SER A 172 10.20 -9.77 -40.95
N LEU A 173 11.28 -10.54 -40.80
CA LEU A 173 11.63 -11.27 -39.57
C LEU A 173 11.73 -10.33 -38.36
N GLU A 174 12.41 -9.18 -38.51
CA GLU A 174 12.60 -8.24 -37.40
C GLU A 174 11.30 -7.49 -37.06
N GLN A 175 10.51 -7.11 -38.06
CA GLN A 175 9.16 -6.58 -37.83
C GLN A 175 8.26 -7.60 -37.11
N ALA A 176 8.36 -8.90 -37.46
CA ALA A 176 7.64 -9.97 -36.80
C ALA A 176 8.08 -10.16 -35.33
N ARG A 177 9.38 -10.00 -35.02
CA ARG A 177 9.90 -9.99 -33.63
C ARG A 177 9.36 -8.82 -32.82
N VAL A 178 9.43 -7.60 -33.36
CA VAL A 178 8.91 -6.39 -32.70
C VAL A 178 7.41 -6.53 -32.44
N ASN A 179 6.66 -7.04 -33.43
CA ASN A 179 5.23 -7.33 -33.28
C ASN A 179 4.99 -8.40 -32.18
N HIS A 180 5.73 -9.51 -32.20
CA HIS A 180 5.59 -10.58 -31.20
C HIS A 180 5.89 -10.09 -29.78
N ALA A 181 6.95 -9.30 -29.59
CA ALA A 181 7.26 -8.68 -28.29
C ALA A 181 6.12 -7.77 -27.81
N ALA A 182 5.61 -6.89 -28.68
CA ALA A 182 4.46 -6.03 -28.36
C ALA A 182 3.18 -6.83 -28.06
N TYR A 183 2.95 -7.97 -28.73
CA TYR A 183 1.87 -8.90 -28.39
C TYR A 183 2.10 -9.59 -27.05
N LYS A 184 3.33 -10.01 -26.72
CA LYS A 184 3.67 -10.68 -25.44
C LYS A 184 3.55 -9.74 -24.24
N ASP A 185 3.90 -8.46 -24.39
CA ASP A 185 3.74 -7.47 -23.32
C ASP A 185 2.28 -7.04 -23.13
N ARG A 186 1.50 -6.96 -24.23
CA ARG A 186 0.03 -6.93 -24.12
C ARG A 186 -0.49 -8.18 -23.41
N TYR A 187 0.05 -9.37 -23.71
CA TYR A 187 -0.37 -10.61 -23.06
C TYR A 187 -0.23 -10.56 -21.54
N LYS A 188 0.93 -10.10 -21.04
CA LYS A 188 1.19 -9.92 -19.60
C LYS A 188 0.27 -8.89 -18.95
N LEU A 189 0.17 -7.68 -19.53
CA LEU A 189 -0.67 -6.60 -19.03
C LEU A 189 -2.13 -7.06 -18.96
N GLN A 190 -2.63 -7.62 -20.05
CA GLN A 190 -3.97 -8.14 -20.14
C GLN A 190 -4.18 -9.29 -19.12
N ALA A 191 -3.26 -10.24 -18.96
CA ALA A 191 -3.37 -11.31 -17.95
C ALA A 191 -3.46 -10.77 -16.52
N GLY A 192 -2.57 -9.87 -16.10
CA GLY A 192 -2.59 -9.31 -14.73
C GLY A 192 -3.90 -8.58 -14.39
N LEU A 193 -4.57 -8.00 -15.40
CA LEU A 193 -5.84 -7.30 -15.25
C LEU A 193 -7.06 -8.24 -15.16
N VAL A 194 -7.00 -9.50 -15.63
CA VAL A 194 -8.05 -10.47 -15.28
C VAL A 194 -7.92 -10.88 -13.81
N THR A 195 -6.70 -11.04 -13.30
CA THR A 195 -6.46 -11.34 -11.88
C THR A 195 -7.09 -10.27 -10.99
N GLN A 196 -6.79 -8.99 -11.24
CA GLN A 196 -7.40 -7.86 -10.52
C GLN A 196 -8.93 -7.83 -10.63
N LEU A 197 -9.49 -8.16 -11.80
CA LEU A 197 -10.94 -8.21 -11.98
C LEU A 197 -11.58 -9.33 -11.14
N THR A 198 -11.01 -10.54 -11.14
CA THR A 198 -11.50 -11.66 -10.31
C THR A 198 -11.29 -11.45 -8.80
N GLU A 199 -10.33 -10.61 -8.41
CA GLU A 199 -10.17 -10.16 -7.01
C GLU A 199 -11.29 -9.18 -6.63
N LYS A 200 -11.58 -8.19 -7.50
CA LYS A 200 -12.65 -7.21 -7.27
C LYS A 200 -14.04 -7.83 -7.33
N GLU A 201 -14.26 -8.89 -8.12
CA GLU A 201 -15.50 -9.68 -8.09
C GLU A 201 -15.70 -10.38 -6.73
N LYS A 202 -14.64 -10.94 -6.14
CA LYS A 202 -14.69 -11.56 -4.80
C LYS A 202 -14.92 -10.52 -3.70
N GLU A 203 -14.27 -9.36 -3.79
CA GLU A 203 -14.51 -8.26 -2.85
C GLU A 203 -15.96 -7.73 -2.96
N ALA A 204 -16.48 -7.56 -4.17
CA ALA A 204 -17.87 -7.18 -4.40
C ALA A 204 -18.86 -8.21 -3.84
N ALA A 205 -18.60 -9.52 -4.01
CA ALA A 205 -19.42 -10.57 -3.42
C ALA A 205 -19.45 -10.50 -1.89
N ARG A 206 -18.28 -10.33 -1.24
CA ARG A 206 -18.20 -10.14 0.23
C ARG A 206 -18.98 -8.90 0.70
N LEU A 207 -18.85 -7.78 -0.01
CA LEU A 207 -19.56 -6.54 0.32
C LEU A 207 -21.08 -6.64 0.11
N VAL A 208 -21.56 -7.49 -0.81
CA VAL A 208 -22.98 -7.79 -0.98
C VAL A 208 -23.52 -8.63 0.19
N GLU A 209 -22.75 -9.61 0.67
CA GLU A 209 -23.09 -10.40 1.86
C GLU A 209 -23.12 -9.54 3.14
N GLU A 210 -22.06 -8.75 3.36
CA GLU A 210 -21.96 -7.79 4.48
C GLU A 210 -23.12 -6.77 4.48
N LYS A 211 -23.48 -6.24 3.30
CA LYS A 211 -24.64 -5.36 3.13
C LYS A 211 -25.97 -6.05 3.45
N ALA A 212 -26.13 -7.32 3.08
CA ALA A 212 -27.35 -8.08 3.38
C ALA A 212 -27.50 -8.34 4.88
N GLU A 213 -26.39 -8.63 5.59
CA GLU A 213 -26.41 -8.78 7.05
C GLU A 213 -26.75 -7.45 7.75
N LEU A 214 -26.11 -6.35 7.36
CA LEU A 214 -26.38 -5.02 7.92
C LEU A 214 -27.82 -4.57 7.66
N GLU A 215 -28.38 -4.85 6.49
CA GLU A 215 -29.80 -4.61 6.21
C GLU A 215 -30.73 -5.48 7.07
N GLY A 216 -30.33 -6.70 7.44
CA GLY A 216 -31.04 -7.55 8.40
C GLY A 216 -31.08 -6.90 9.79
N ARG A 217 -29.91 -6.57 10.32
CA ARG A 217 -29.75 -5.91 11.64
C ARG A 217 -30.50 -4.57 11.72
N LEU A 218 -30.52 -3.79 10.63
CA LEU A 218 -31.28 -2.53 10.57
C LEU A 218 -32.80 -2.74 10.60
N LYS A 219 -33.33 -3.81 10.01
CA LYS A 219 -34.76 -4.15 10.08
C LYS A 219 -35.14 -4.56 11.51
N GLU A 220 -34.32 -5.40 12.15
CA GLU A 220 -34.50 -5.82 13.54
C GLU A 220 -34.50 -4.63 14.51
N LEU A 221 -33.49 -3.76 14.45
CA LEU A 221 -33.41 -2.53 15.27
C LEU A 221 -34.57 -1.56 14.98
N SER A 222 -35.09 -1.49 13.75
CA SER A 222 -36.30 -0.70 13.47
C SER A 222 -37.54 -1.30 14.15
N THR A 223 -37.70 -2.62 14.17
CA THR A 223 -38.83 -3.26 14.87
C THR A 223 -38.72 -3.16 16.39
N GLU A 224 -37.50 -3.19 16.95
CA GLU A 224 -37.27 -2.90 18.36
C GLU A 224 -37.61 -1.45 18.70
N ARG A 225 -37.11 -0.48 17.90
CA ARG A 225 -37.47 0.95 18.05
C ARG A 225 -38.98 1.15 18.11
N ASP A 226 -39.72 0.55 17.18
CA ASP A 226 -41.18 0.74 17.10
C ASP A 226 -41.92 0.07 18.27
N THR A 227 -41.41 -1.07 18.74
CA THR A 227 -41.89 -1.74 19.96
C THR A 227 -41.62 -0.90 21.22
N LEU A 228 -40.45 -0.26 21.31
CA LEU A 228 -40.10 0.63 22.42
C LEU A 228 -40.88 1.94 22.37
N ALA A 229 -41.09 2.53 21.18
CA ALA A 229 -41.91 3.72 21.00
C ALA A 229 -43.38 3.48 21.40
N GLY A 230 -43.92 2.30 21.09
CA GLY A 230 -45.22 1.86 21.61
C GLY A 230 -45.25 1.84 23.14
N LYS A 231 -44.30 1.13 23.78
CA LYS A 231 -44.19 1.05 25.25
C LYS A 231 -44.02 2.40 25.93
N VAL A 232 -43.26 3.33 25.34
CA VAL A 232 -43.10 4.70 25.85
C VAL A 232 -44.44 5.43 25.80
N LYS A 233 -45.14 5.41 24.66
CA LYS A 233 -46.45 6.03 24.52
C LYS A 233 -47.51 5.44 25.47
N ASP A 234 -47.50 4.12 25.67
CA ASP A 234 -48.37 3.45 26.63
C ASP A 234 -48.09 3.94 28.07
N LEU A 235 -46.81 4.05 28.45
CA LEU A 235 -46.40 4.57 29.76
C LEU A 235 -46.72 6.06 29.94
N GLU A 236 -46.57 6.89 28.90
CA GLU A 236 -46.98 8.31 28.90
C GLU A 236 -48.51 8.47 29.02
N SER A 237 -49.27 7.57 28.41
CA SER A 237 -50.74 7.57 28.51
C SER A 237 -51.27 7.07 29.85
N ARG A 238 -50.46 6.34 30.62
CA ARG A 238 -50.84 5.82 31.94
C ARG A 238 -50.78 6.95 32.97
N PRO A 239 -51.90 7.33 33.61
CA PRO A 239 -51.91 8.45 34.55
C PRO A 239 -50.94 8.22 35.71
N CYS A 240 -50.05 9.18 35.96
CA CYS A 240 -49.15 9.15 37.10
C CYS A 240 -49.93 9.30 38.40
N SER A 241 -50.11 8.20 39.14
CA SER A 241 -50.73 8.19 40.47
C SER A 241 -49.94 8.98 41.55
N SER A 242 -48.78 9.55 41.19
CA SER A 242 -48.00 10.51 41.99
C SER A 242 -48.40 11.98 41.72
N GLY A 243 -49.58 12.20 41.11
CA GLY A 243 -50.09 13.51 40.71
C GLY A 243 -50.69 14.35 41.84
N THR A 244 -49.83 14.90 42.68
CA THR A 244 -50.03 16.20 43.37
C THR A 244 -51.41 16.48 43.98
N ALA A 245 -51.78 15.69 44.99
CA ALA A 245 -52.56 16.19 46.12
C ALA A 245 -51.67 16.10 47.37
N PRO A 246 -51.59 17.13 48.24
CA PRO A 246 -50.96 16.95 49.55
C PRO A 246 -51.77 15.92 50.34
N ASP A 247 -51.09 15.04 51.05
CA ASP A 247 -51.80 14.09 51.92
C ASP A 247 -52.45 14.84 53.08
N ALA A 248 -53.57 14.34 53.59
CA ALA A 248 -54.22 14.92 54.76
C ALA A 248 -53.30 14.90 55.98
N GLU A 249 -52.37 13.94 56.03
CA GLU A 249 -51.34 13.82 57.07
C GLU A 249 -50.17 14.82 56.87
N GLU A 250 -49.82 15.20 55.63
CA GLU A 250 -48.80 16.23 55.33
C GLU A 250 -49.21 17.58 55.95
N LEU A 251 -50.50 17.93 55.84
CA LEU A 251 -51.06 19.18 56.37
C LEU A 251 -51.16 19.24 57.90
N VAL A 252 -51.00 18.12 58.60
CA VAL A 252 -50.93 18.08 60.08
C VAL A 252 -49.49 18.30 60.55
N ILE A 253 -48.51 17.77 59.81
CA ILE A 253 -47.08 17.85 60.14
C ILE A 253 -46.48 19.19 59.70
N ASP A 254 -46.91 19.71 58.54
CA ASP A 254 -46.47 21.00 57.99
C ASP A 254 -47.68 21.88 57.60
N PRO A 255 -48.42 22.42 58.59
CA PRO A 255 -49.60 23.26 58.34
C PRO A 255 -49.27 24.60 57.64
N ASN A 256 -47.99 25.00 57.61
CA ASN A 256 -47.53 26.22 56.94
C ASN A 256 -46.96 25.97 55.53
N GLY A 257 -46.62 24.72 55.19
CA GLY A 257 -45.90 24.38 53.97
C GLY A 257 -44.43 24.82 53.97
N GLU A 258 -43.79 24.95 55.14
CA GLU A 258 -42.38 25.37 55.27
C GLU A 258 -41.42 24.35 54.63
N TYR A 259 -41.65 23.05 54.84
CA TYR A 259 -40.84 21.96 54.30
C TYR A 259 -41.25 21.56 52.88
N LYS A 260 -42.37 22.08 52.39
CA LYS A 260 -42.94 21.76 51.07
C LYS A 260 -42.04 22.26 49.92
N GLY A 261 -41.17 21.37 49.44
CA GLY A 261 -40.16 21.68 48.42
C GLY A 261 -38.73 21.70 48.94
N PHE A 262 -38.50 21.40 50.23
CA PHE A 262 -37.17 21.12 50.74
C PHE A 262 -36.58 19.91 50.01
N THR A 263 -35.34 20.04 49.54
CA THR A 263 -34.56 18.87 49.10
C THR A 263 -34.20 18.01 50.32
N ARG A 264 -33.92 16.71 50.12
CA ARG A 264 -33.46 15.82 51.21
C ARG A 264 -32.27 16.42 51.99
N ALA A 265 -31.38 17.15 51.32
CA ALA A 265 -30.27 17.84 51.97
C ALA A 265 -30.74 19.01 52.85
N ALA A 266 -31.67 19.84 52.37
CA ALA A 266 -32.23 20.95 53.14
C ALA A 266 -32.99 20.48 54.39
N LEU A 267 -33.77 19.39 54.28
CA LEU A 267 -34.49 18.82 55.41
C LEU A 267 -33.54 18.29 56.50
N VAL A 268 -32.49 17.56 56.10
CA VAL A 268 -31.45 17.10 57.02
C VAL A 268 -30.71 18.28 57.67
N SER A 269 -30.38 19.33 56.93
CA SER A 269 -29.77 20.54 57.50
C SER A 269 -30.67 21.23 58.55
N ARG A 270 -31.99 21.25 58.32
CA ARG A 270 -32.96 21.88 59.23
C ARG A 270 -33.19 21.05 60.50
N ILE A 271 -33.10 19.72 60.42
CA ILE A 271 -33.13 18.83 61.60
C ILE A 271 -31.93 19.14 62.52
N PHE A 272 -30.69 19.12 62.00
CA PHE A 272 -29.50 19.49 62.78
C PHE A 272 -29.55 20.93 63.34
N GLU A 273 -30.20 21.87 62.64
CA GLU A 273 -30.41 23.25 63.10
C GLU A 273 -31.42 23.36 64.25
N LEU A 274 -32.32 22.39 64.41
CA LEU A 274 -33.29 22.32 65.50
C LEU A 274 -32.70 21.57 66.71
N GLU A 275 -32.06 20.42 66.47
CA GLU A 275 -31.35 19.63 67.49
C GLU A 275 -30.32 20.48 68.27
N GLY A 276 -29.52 21.28 67.55
CA GLY A 276 -28.54 22.18 68.18
C GLY A 276 -29.18 23.23 69.10
N LYS A 277 -30.36 23.77 68.74
CA LYS A 277 -31.07 24.76 69.57
C LYS A 277 -31.71 24.13 70.80
N GLU A 278 -32.19 22.89 70.68
CA GLU A 278 -32.73 22.15 71.82
C GLU A 278 -31.63 21.85 72.84
N LEU A 279 -30.44 21.47 72.38
CA LEU A 279 -29.25 21.31 73.22
C LEU A 279 -28.81 22.62 73.89
N ASP A 280 -28.74 23.74 73.15
CA ASP A 280 -28.42 25.06 73.72
C ASP A 280 -29.42 25.47 74.84
N VAL A 281 -30.71 25.16 74.66
CA VAL A 281 -31.76 25.40 75.66
C VAL A 281 -31.61 24.47 76.87
N ALA A 282 -31.33 23.19 76.66
CA ALA A 282 -31.13 22.21 77.72
C ALA A 282 -29.94 22.62 78.63
N ASN A 283 -28.79 22.91 78.02
CA ASN A 283 -27.59 23.37 78.73
C ASN A 283 -27.85 24.67 79.52
N SER A 284 -28.48 25.67 78.88
CA SER A 284 -28.88 26.93 79.52
C SER A 284 -29.84 26.72 80.72
N SER A 285 -30.68 25.69 80.68
CA SER A 285 -31.58 25.33 81.78
C SER A 285 -30.85 24.65 82.94
N PHE A 286 -29.81 23.85 82.64
CA PHE A 286 -28.97 23.18 83.61
C PHE A 286 -28.08 24.16 84.38
N ASP A 287 -27.38 25.06 83.69
CA ASP A 287 -26.57 26.12 84.31
C ASP A 287 -27.41 26.99 85.26
N ASN A 288 -28.64 27.30 84.87
CA ASN A 288 -29.60 28.03 85.71
C ASN A 288 -30.00 27.23 86.97
N ALA A 289 -30.24 25.92 86.84
CA ALA A 289 -30.52 25.05 87.98
C ALA A 289 -29.32 24.94 88.95
N VAL A 290 -28.11 24.78 88.42
CA VAL A 290 -26.85 24.79 89.19
C VAL A 290 -26.68 26.11 89.95
N ALA A 291 -26.86 27.25 89.27
CA ALA A 291 -26.78 28.57 89.89
C ALA A 291 -27.83 28.76 91.01
N GLN A 292 -29.06 28.28 90.83
CA GLN A 292 -30.09 28.30 91.88
C GLN A 292 -29.68 27.44 93.09
N ILE A 293 -29.12 26.25 92.87
CA ILE A 293 -28.63 25.38 93.96
C ILE A 293 -27.48 26.05 94.74
N MET A 294 -26.56 26.74 94.05
CA MET A 294 -25.49 27.51 94.71
C MET A 294 -26.04 28.66 95.58
N VAL A 295 -27.05 29.40 95.09
CA VAL A 295 -27.71 30.47 95.85
C VAL A 295 -28.46 29.93 97.09
N LEU A 296 -29.04 28.73 97.00
CA LEU A 296 -29.79 28.11 98.10
C LEU A 296 -28.92 27.51 99.22
N ASN A 297 -27.60 27.36 99.01
CA ASN A 297 -26.66 26.74 99.97
C ASN A 297 -25.54 27.71 100.44
N PRO A 298 -25.88 28.87 101.03
CA PRO A 298 -24.90 29.88 101.42
C PRO A 298 -23.92 29.36 102.48
N GLY A 299 -22.63 29.35 102.13
CA GLY A 299 -21.54 28.89 103.01
C GLY A 299 -21.07 27.46 102.76
N VAL A 300 -21.66 26.75 101.78
CA VAL A 300 -21.13 25.48 101.26
C VAL A 300 -20.45 25.74 99.91
N ASP A 301 -19.20 25.32 99.76
CA ASP A 301 -18.50 25.35 98.48
C ASP A 301 -18.88 24.10 97.67
N LEU A 302 -19.61 24.30 96.55
CA LEU A 302 -20.14 23.20 95.74
C LEU A 302 -19.21 22.92 94.57
N VAL A 303 -18.65 21.71 94.53
CA VAL A 303 -17.84 21.24 93.40
C VAL A 303 -18.77 20.94 92.22
N VAL A 304 -18.94 21.95 91.37
CA VAL A 304 -19.70 21.86 90.09
C VAL A 304 -18.83 21.39 88.92
N GLU A 305 -17.51 21.26 89.11
CA GLU A 305 -16.58 20.86 88.06
C GLU A 305 -16.91 19.43 87.55
N GLY A 306 -17.16 19.31 86.25
CA GLY A 306 -17.49 18.05 85.59
C GLY A 306 -18.97 17.70 85.58
N ALA A 307 -19.85 18.46 86.23
CA ALA A 307 -21.30 18.35 86.06
C ALA A 307 -21.74 18.86 84.66
N SER A 308 -22.83 18.32 84.12
CA SER A 308 -23.39 18.67 82.80
C SER A 308 -24.80 18.09 82.67
N GLU A 309 -25.61 18.71 81.82
CA GLU A 309 -26.93 18.26 81.36
C GLU A 309 -26.91 16.90 80.65
N LEU A 310 -25.77 16.50 80.06
CA LEU A 310 -25.56 15.23 79.37
C LEU A 310 -24.88 14.16 80.26
N LYS A 311 -25.04 14.25 81.59
CA LYS A 311 -24.43 13.33 82.55
C LYS A 311 -25.40 12.90 83.64
N GLU A 312 -25.17 11.69 84.13
CA GLU A 312 -26.00 11.01 85.13
C GLU A 312 -25.21 10.78 86.43
N VAL A 313 -25.92 10.53 87.52
CA VAL A 313 -25.32 10.18 88.82
C VAL A 313 -25.60 8.71 89.13
N LEU A 314 -24.60 7.86 88.92
CA LEU A 314 -24.67 6.43 89.26
C LEU A 314 -23.81 6.15 90.48
N ASP A 315 -24.37 5.47 91.49
CA ASP A 315 -23.72 5.14 92.78
C ASP A 315 -23.01 6.32 93.48
N GLY A 316 -23.51 7.54 93.26
CA GLY A 316 -22.96 8.78 93.82
C GLY A 316 -21.82 9.42 93.02
N VAL A 317 -21.52 8.93 91.81
CA VAL A 317 -20.48 9.45 90.91
C VAL A 317 -21.14 10.03 89.65
N ILE A 318 -20.70 11.22 89.24
CA ILE A 318 -21.11 11.82 87.95
C ILE A 318 -20.40 11.07 86.82
N VAL A 319 -21.18 10.46 85.93
CA VAL A 319 -20.70 9.71 84.76
C VAL A 319 -21.39 10.21 83.49
N SER A 320 -20.72 10.12 82.35
CA SER A 320 -21.44 10.16 81.07
C SER A 320 -22.25 8.87 80.94
N PRO A 321 -23.50 8.92 80.41
CA PRO A 321 -24.25 7.71 80.10
C PRO A 321 -23.46 6.84 79.12
N SER A 322 -23.73 5.54 79.12
CA SER A 322 -23.17 4.66 78.08
C SER A 322 -23.60 5.14 76.70
N PRO A 323 -22.74 5.09 75.68
CA PRO A 323 -23.21 5.17 74.31
C PRO A 323 -24.07 3.92 74.06
N ASP A 324 -25.38 4.11 74.12
CA ASP A 324 -26.32 3.07 73.72
C ASP A 324 -26.10 2.68 72.26
N GLU A 325 -26.59 1.50 71.91
CA GLU A 325 -26.59 1.05 70.53
C GLU A 325 -27.49 1.98 69.68
N GLU A 326 -26.92 2.95 68.94
CA GLU A 326 -27.57 3.81 67.91
C GLU A 326 -26.89 3.75 66.48
N ASP A 327 -26.14 2.68 66.16
CA ASP A 327 -25.42 2.37 64.90
C ASP A 327 -25.85 1.02 64.16
N GLN A 328 -26.95 0.75 63.43
CA GLN A 328 -27.04 -0.54 62.61
C GLN A 328 -28.13 -0.58 61.53
N PHE A 329 -28.83 0.53 61.32
CA PHE A 329 -29.74 0.73 60.19
C PHE A 329 -29.32 1.99 59.42
#